data_AF-A0A2W6BZH3-F1
#
_entry.id   AF-A0A2W6BZH3-F1
#
_cell.length_a   1.000
_cell.length_b   1.000
_cell.length_c   1.000
_cell.angle_alpha   90.00
_cell.angle_beta   90.00
_cell.angle_gamma   90.00
#
_symmetry.space_group_name_H-M   'P 1'
#
loop_
_entity.id
_entity.type
_entity.pdbx_description
1 polymer ?
#
loop_
_entity_poly.entity_id
_entity_poly.type
_entity_poly.pdbx_seq_one_letter_code
_entity_poly.pdbx_strand_id
1 'polypeptide(L)' 'ELHDRTLSDALAAAARDRVRGKASTPYLLDHFHRATAGASLKVNVALALANVALAAQIAVALAG' A
#
# COMPACT_ATOMS: atom_id res chain seq x y z
N GLU A 1 -1.01 -10.32 11.32
CA GLU A 1 -2.42 -10.65 11.67
C GLU A 1 -3.45 -9.65 11.12
N LEU A 2 -3.49 -8.37 11.53
CA LEU A 2 -4.44 -7.39 10.94
C LEU A 2 -4.23 -7.24 9.43
N HIS A 3 -2.97 -7.06 9.00
CA HIS A 3 -2.61 -6.93 7.59
C HIS A 3 -3.08 -8.13 6.75
N ASP A 4 -2.75 -9.36 7.20
CA ASP A 4 -3.06 -10.59 6.47
C ASP A 4 -4.57 -10.82 6.36
N ARG A 5 -5.33 -10.54 7.43
CA ARG A 5 -6.79 -10.59 7.42
C ARG A 5 -7.37 -9.57 6.43
N THR A 6 -6.94 -8.31 6.51
CA THR A 6 -7.40 -7.25 5.59
C THR A 6 -7.04 -7.57 4.14
N LEU A 7 -5.88 -8.18 3.86
CA LEU A 7 -5.51 -8.62 2.52
C LEU A 7 -6.43 -9.75 2.03
N SER A 8 -6.68 -10.76 2.86
CA SER A 8 -7.54 -11.89 2.53
C SER A 8 -8.97 -11.42 2.20
N ASP A 9 -9.53 -10.53 3.03
CA ASP A 9 -10.85 -9.95 2.84
C ASP A 9 -10.92 -9.12 1.54
N ALA A 10 -9.89 -8.31 1.27
CA ALA A 10 -9.80 -7.51 0.06
C ALA A 10 -9.73 -8.37 -1.21
N LEU A 11 -8.96 -9.46 -1.18
CA LEU A 11 -8.85 -10.40 -2.29
C LEU A 11 -10.16 -11.16 -2.54
N ALA A 12 -10.83 -11.58 -1.46
CA ALA A 12 -12.15 -12.21 -1.57
C ALA A 12 -13.19 -11.26 -2.15
N ALA A 13 -13.17 -9.98 -1.76
CA ALA A 13 -14.04 -8.95 -2.32
C ALA A 13 -13.75 -8.67 -3.80
N ALA A 14 -12.46 -8.52 -4.17
CA ALA A 14 -12.04 -8.34 -5.55
C ALA A 14 -12.47 -9.51 -6.45
N ALA A 15 -12.41 -10.75 -5.94
CA ALA A 15 -12.85 -11.93 -6.66
C ALA A 15 -14.38 -11.93 -6.91
N ARG A 16 -15.17 -11.57 -5.90
CA ARG A 16 -16.64 -11.43 -6.01
C ARG A 16 -17.01 -10.35 -7.04
N ASP A 17 -16.31 -9.22 -7.00
CA ASP A 17 -16.56 -8.06 -7.87
C ASP A 17 -15.90 -8.21 -9.26
N ARG A 18 -15.21 -9.33 -9.51
CA ARG A 18 -14.47 -9.63 -10.75
C ARG A 18 -13.45 -8.54 -11.14
N VAL A 19 -12.84 -7.89 -10.15
CA VAL A 19 -11.82 -6.85 -10.35
C VAL A 19 -10.52 -7.49 -10.83
N ARG A 20 -9.98 -7.01 -11.97
CA ARG A 20 -8.78 -7.57 -12.60
C ARG A 20 -7.88 -6.50 -13.22
N GLY A 21 -6.65 -6.88 -13.50
CA GLY A 21 -5.67 -6.05 -14.20
C GLY A 21 -5.36 -4.77 -13.43
N LYS A 22 -5.31 -3.64 -14.15
CA LYS A 22 -4.95 -2.34 -13.56
C LYS A 22 -5.93 -1.86 -12.46
N ALA A 23 -7.13 -2.42 -12.41
CA ALA A 23 -8.12 -2.09 -11.38
C ALA A 23 -7.83 -2.77 -10.03
N SER A 24 -7.00 -3.83 -10.00
CA SER A 24 -6.76 -4.60 -8.77
C SER A 24 -6.04 -3.78 -7.70
N THR A 25 -4.95 -3.08 -8.03
CA THR A 25 -4.20 -2.27 -7.06
C THR A 25 -5.03 -1.16 -6.42
N PRO A 26 -5.72 -0.26 -7.16
CA PRO A 26 -6.54 0.77 -6.52
C PRO A 26 -7.67 0.20 -5.67
N TYR A 27 -8.29 -0.92 -6.10
CA TYR A 27 -9.35 -1.58 -5.32
C TYR A 27 -8.82 -2.13 -3.98
N LEU A 28 -7.69 -2.84 -3.99
CA LEU A 28 -7.11 -3.39 -2.77
C LEU A 28 -6.68 -2.28 -1.80
N LEU A 29 -6.03 -1.22 -2.28
CA LEU A 29 -5.60 -0.11 -1.44
C LEU A 29 -6.78 0.62 -0.78
N ASP A 30 -7.87 0.80 -1.51
CA ASP A 30 -9.11 1.40 -1.01
C ASP A 30 -9.78 0.51 0.06
N HIS A 31 -9.76 -0.82 -0.11
CA HIS A 31 -10.19 -1.77 0.92
C HIS A 31 -9.33 -1.66 2.20
N PHE A 32 -8.00 -1.60 2.05
CA PHE A 32 -7.07 -1.39 3.16
C PHE A 32 -7.30 -0.06 3.88
N HIS A 33 -7.61 1.00 3.15
CA HIS A 33 -7.91 2.31 3.72
C HIS A 33 -9.14 2.24 4.62
N ARG A 34 -10.25 1.67 4.13
CA ARG A 34 -11.50 1.51 4.89
C ARG A 34 -11.35 0.57 6.09
N ALA A 35 -10.75 -0.60 5.88
CA ALA A 35 -10.64 -1.63 6.91
C ALA A 35 -9.75 -1.21 8.10
N THR A 36 -8.88 -0.22 7.91
CA THR A 36 -7.99 0.30 8.96
C THR A 36 -8.38 1.69 9.45
N ALA A 37 -9.58 2.19 9.10
CA ALA A 37 -10.04 3.55 9.40
C ALA A 37 -8.98 4.62 9.03
N GLY A 38 -8.32 4.44 7.90
CA GLY A 38 -7.29 5.35 7.38
C GLY A 38 -5.90 5.19 7.99
N ALA A 39 -5.67 4.29 8.94
CA ALA A 39 -4.34 4.05 9.50
C ALA A 39 -3.34 3.55 8.45
N SER A 40 -3.76 2.71 7.50
CA SER A 40 -2.91 2.21 6.41
C SER A 40 -2.40 3.33 5.51
N LEU A 41 -3.22 4.36 5.24
CA LEU A 41 -2.81 5.52 4.45
C LEU A 41 -1.73 6.33 5.16
N LYS A 42 -1.89 6.58 6.47
CA LYS A 42 -0.89 7.31 7.27
C LYS A 42 0.46 6.59 7.26
N VAL A 43 0.43 5.27 7.44
CA VAL A 43 1.64 4.43 7.38
C VAL A 43 2.28 4.46 6.00
N ASN A 44 1.50 4.37 4.91
CA ASN A 44 2.03 4.42 3.55
C ASN A 44 2.69 5.77 3.22
N VAL A 45 2.14 6.89 3.71
CA VAL A 45 2.76 8.21 3.56
C VAL A 45 4.08 8.28 4.33
N ALA A 46 4.11 7.83 5.58
CA ALA A 46 5.35 7.81 6.38
C ALA A 46 6.43 6.94 5.72
N LEU A 47 6.05 5.77 5.18
CA LEU A 47 6.93 4.89 4.44
C LEU A 47 7.46 5.54 3.16
N ALA A 48 6.61 6.20 2.39
CA ALA A 48 7.03 6.92 1.18
C ALA A 48 8.08 8.00 1.49
N LEU A 49 7.87 8.77 2.56
CA LEU A 49 8.83 9.78 3.01
C LEU A 49 10.17 9.15 3.45
N ALA A 50 10.12 8.04 4.20
CA ALA A 50 11.32 7.31 4.60
C ALA A 50 12.10 6.76 3.38
N ASN A 51 11.39 6.21 2.39
CA ASN A 51 11.99 5.72 1.14
C ASN A 51 12.65 6.87 0.36
N VAL A 52 12.01 8.03 0.28
CA VAL A 52 12.59 9.22 -0.37
C VAL A 52 13.85 9.69 0.35
N ALA A 53 13.83 9.74 1.68
CA ALA A 53 15.01 10.13 2.48
C ALA A 53 16.19 9.17 2.25
N LEU A 54 15.94 7.86 2.26
CA LEU A 54 16.96 6.85 1.98
C LEU A 54 17.47 6.96 0.53
N ALA A 55 16.58 7.13 -0.44
CA ALA A 55 16.96 7.29 -1.85
C ALA A 55 17.86 8.52 -2.06
N ALA A 56 17.60 9.62 -1.36
CA ALA A 56 18.44 10.80 -1.40
C ALA A 56 19.86 10.54 -0.86
N GLN A 57 19.98 9.80 0.26
CA GLN A 57 21.28 9.42 0.81
C GLN A 57 22.08 8.54 -0.17
N ILE A 58 21.41 7.58 -0.82
CA ILE A 58 22.02 6.73 -1.85
C ILE A 58 22.48 7.57 -3.04
N ALA A 59 21.65 8.49 -3.53
CA ALA A 59 21.99 9.34 -4.66
C ALA A 59 23.22 10.23 -4.38
N VAL A 60 23.32 10.80 -3.17
CA VAL A 60 24.49 11.58 -2.76
C VAL A 60 25.75 10.71 -2.70
N ALA A 61 25.65 9.50 -2.14
CA ALA A 61 26.78 8.58 -2.06
C ALA A 61 27.28 8.10 -3.44
N LEU A 62 26.40 8.04 -4.44
CA LEU A 62 26.74 7.65 -5.82
C LEU A 62 27.28 8.81 -6.67
N ALA A 63 27.08 10.06 -6.25
CA ALA A 63 27.49 11.24 -7.00
C ALA A 63 28.93 11.71 -6.69
N GLY A 64 29.57 11.16 -5.65
CA GLY A 64 30.97 11.38 -5.30
C GLY A 64 31.86 10.25 -5.82
#